data_AF-A0A6D2HZM0-F1
#
_entry.id   AF-A0A6D2HZM0-F1
#
_cell.length_a   1.000
_cell.length_b   1.000
_cell.length_c   1.000
_cell.angle_alpha   90.00
_cell.angle_beta   90.00
_cell.angle_gamma   90.00
#
_symmetry.space_group_name_H-M   'P 1'
#
loop_
_entity.id
_entity.type
_entity.pdbx_description
1 polymer ?
#
loop_
_entity_poly.entity_id
_entity_poly.type
_entity_poly.pdbx_seq_one_letter_code
_entity_poly.pdbx_strand_id
1 'polypeptide(L)'
;MAGEIVIQCPMLNNTNYTVWSMRMKVVLKVHKVWETIEPGSDEGDKSDMAIALLFQSIPEALILQVGNLDTSKAVWEAIKASHVGTDRVKEARLKTLMSEFDRMKMKETDTIDEFAGKIAELSAESAALGETIEEPKLVKKFLSGLPLRKYVHIVVALEHVLDLNTTSFQDIVGRLEAYEEIIFCEEEDEQNDQGKLMDSQSYQDGYGRGRGRGRGRFSN
;
A
#
# COMPACT_ATOMS: atom_id res chain seq x y z
N MET A 1 -5.26 -58.13 -9.99
CA MET A 1 -5.46 -56.83 -10.66
C MET A 1 -4.63 -55.81 -9.92
N ALA A 2 -3.51 -55.36 -10.50
CA ALA A 2 -2.76 -54.25 -9.92
C ALA A 2 -3.56 -52.98 -10.21
N GLY A 3 -4.03 -52.28 -9.17
CA GLY A 3 -4.72 -51.00 -9.36
C GLY A 3 -3.75 -50.01 -9.99
N GLU A 4 -4.15 -49.37 -11.10
CA GLU A 4 -3.42 -48.24 -11.65
C GLU A 4 -3.38 -47.15 -10.58
N ILE A 5 -2.18 -46.87 -10.06
CA ILE A 5 -1.95 -45.72 -9.18
C ILE A 5 -2.00 -44.49 -10.08
N VAL A 6 -3.15 -43.82 -10.13
CA VAL A 6 -3.28 -42.52 -10.80
C VAL A 6 -2.59 -41.49 -9.92
N ILE A 7 -1.38 -41.08 -10.33
CA ILE A 7 -0.65 -40.01 -9.65
C ILE A 7 -1.31 -38.70 -10.05
N GLN A 8 -1.95 -38.03 -9.09
CA GLN A 8 -2.60 -36.75 -9.32
C GLN A 8 -1.54 -35.67 -9.60
N CYS A 9 -1.65 -35.00 -10.75
CA CYS A 9 -0.79 -33.88 -11.10
C CYS A 9 -1.06 -32.67 -10.17
N PRO A 10 -0.03 -32.03 -9.60
CA PRO A 10 -0.20 -30.80 -8.84
C PRO A 10 -0.65 -29.68 -9.76
N MET A 11 -1.66 -28.90 -9.36
CA MET A 11 -2.10 -27.73 -10.14
C MET A 11 -1.17 -26.53 -9.86
N LEU A 12 -0.64 -25.93 -10.92
CA LEU A 12 0.19 -24.73 -10.88
C LEU A 12 -0.67 -23.49 -10.57
N ASN A 13 -0.13 -22.61 -9.73
CA ASN A 13 -0.70 -21.31 -9.44
C ASN A 13 0.42 -20.26 -9.29
N ASN A 14 0.02 -19.00 -9.07
CA ASN A 14 0.93 -17.86 -9.04
C ASN A 14 1.90 -17.83 -7.84
N THR A 15 1.76 -18.75 -6.88
CA THR A 15 2.51 -18.75 -5.60
C THR A 15 3.25 -20.06 -5.35
N ASN A 16 2.95 -21.14 -6.09
CA ASN A 16 3.43 -22.47 -5.78
C ASN A 16 4.45 -23.02 -6.79
N TYR A 17 4.93 -22.22 -7.74
CA TYR A 17 5.81 -22.69 -8.83
C TYR A 17 7.01 -23.53 -8.33
N THR A 18 7.68 -23.11 -7.25
CA THR A 18 8.80 -23.86 -6.66
C THR A 18 8.38 -25.26 -6.20
N VAL A 19 7.26 -25.38 -5.48
CA VAL A 19 6.77 -26.67 -4.98
C VAL A 19 6.17 -27.50 -6.12
N TRP A 20 5.46 -26.85 -7.05
CA TRP A 20 4.89 -27.46 -8.24
C TRP A 20 5.98 -28.08 -9.11
N SER A 21 7.05 -27.34 -9.43
CA SER A 21 8.12 -27.82 -10.30
C SER A 21 8.84 -29.03 -9.71
N MET A 22 9.06 -29.05 -8.39
CA MET A 22 9.61 -30.22 -7.69
C MET A 22 8.69 -31.44 -7.80
N ARG A 23 7.40 -31.27 -7.50
CA ARG A 23 6.42 -32.37 -7.57
C ARG A 23 6.25 -32.87 -9.00
N MET A 24 6.15 -31.96 -9.97
CA MET A 24 5.94 -32.28 -11.37
C MET A 24 7.13 -33.03 -11.96
N LYS A 25 8.36 -32.64 -11.58
CA LYS A 25 9.58 -33.39 -11.94
C LYS A 25 9.54 -34.84 -11.45
N VAL A 26 8.98 -35.10 -10.26
CA VAL A 26 8.80 -36.48 -9.77
C VAL A 26 7.77 -37.24 -10.59
N VAL A 27 6.62 -36.63 -10.91
CA VAL A 27 5.58 -37.25 -11.76
C VAL A 27 6.17 -37.67 -13.11
N LEU A 28 6.85 -36.75 -13.80
CA LEU A 28 7.46 -37.00 -15.11
C LEU A 28 8.55 -38.10 -15.06
N LYS A 29 9.27 -38.22 -13.95
CA LYS A 29 10.23 -39.32 -13.73
C LYS A 29 9.56 -40.66 -13.52
N VAL A 30 8.46 -40.72 -12.77
CA VAL A 30 7.69 -41.97 -12.57
C VAL A 30 7.13 -42.48 -13.89
N HIS A 31 6.67 -41.57 -14.76
CA HIS A 31 6.21 -41.91 -16.11
C HIS A 31 7.34 -42.14 -17.13
N LYS A 32 8.61 -42.02 -16.71
CA LYS A 32 9.81 -42.19 -17.58
C LYS A 32 9.84 -41.26 -18.80
N VAL A 33 9.28 -40.06 -18.66
CA VAL A 33 9.24 -39.05 -19.72
C VAL A 33 10.12 -37.83 -19.44
N TRP A 34 10.76 -37.73 -18.27
CA TRP A 34 11.65 -36.61 -17.94
C TRP A 34 12.80 -36.39 -18.96
N GLU A 35 13.26 -37.46 -19.61
CA GLU A 35 14.36 -37.44 -20.59
C GLU A 35 14.03 -36.61 -21.85
N THR A 36 12.74 -36.42 -22.17
CA THR A 36 12.28 -35.56 -23.28
C THR A 36 12.38 -34.07 -22.94
N ILE A 37 12.53 -33.73 -21.66
CA ILE A 37 12.71 -32.35 -21.17
C ILE A 37 14.20 -32.08 -20.95
N GLU A 38 14.89 -32.97 -20.24
CA GLU A 38 16.33 -32.88 -19.98
C GLU A 38 16.97 -34.28 -20.14
N PRO A 39 17.82 -34.52 -21.16
CA PRO A 39 18.47 -33.52 -22.04
C PRO A 39 17.62 -33.00 -23.22
N GLY A 40 16.52 -33.67 -23.57
CA GLY A 40 15.68 -33.34 -24.73
C GLY A 40 15.69 -34.43 -25.80
N SER A 41 15.29 -35.65 -25.43
CA SER A 41 15.13 -36.77 -26.38
C SER A 41 13.92 -36.57 -27.30
N ASP A 42 14.10 -36.80 -28.61
CA ASP A 42 13.07 -36.67 -29.68
C ASP A 42 12.22 -37.95 -29.84
N GLU A 43 11.85 -38.58 -28.73
CA GLU A 43 10.87 -39.67 -28.76
C GLU A 43 9.44 -39.08 -28.75
N GLY A 44 8.83 -38.96 -29.94
CA GLY A 44 7.51 -38.34 -30.14
C GLY A 44 6.45 -38.81 -29.14
N ASP A 45 6.25 -40.12 -29.00
CA ASP A 45 5.26 -40.69 -28.07
C ASP A 45 5.51 -40.31 -26.61
N LYS A 46 6.78 -40.19 -26.18
CA LYS A 46 7.13 -39.77 -24.82
C LYS A 46 6.96 -38.26 -24.64
N SER A 47 7.21 -37.47 -25.69
CA SER A 47 7.01 -36.02 -25.67
C SER A 47 5.54 -35.68 -25.53
N ASP A 48 4.66 -36.35 -26.28
CA ASP A 48 3.21 -36.15 -26.19
C ASP A 48 2.67 -36.51 -24.80
N MET A 49 3.17 -37.61 -24.22
CA MET A 49 2.84 -38.00 -22.84
C MET A 49 3.29 -36.95 -21.82
N ALA A 50 4.50 -36.40 -21.97
CA ALA A 50 5.00 -35.32 -21.10
C ALA A 50 4.16 -34.04 -21.25
N ILE A 51 3.78 -33.66 -22.47
CA ILE A 51 2.91 -32.49 -22.73
C ILE A 51 1.53 -32.71 -22.08
N ALA A 52 0.95 -33.90 -22.24
CA ALA A 52 -0.35 -34.23 -21.64
C ALA A 52 -0.31 -34.13 -20.11
N LEU A 53 0.75 -34.64 -19.47
CA LEU A 53 0.95 -34.50 -18.02
C LEU A 53 1.12 -33.02 -17.62
N LEU A 54 1.88 -32.23 -18.39
CA LEU A 54 2.05 -30.80 -18.16
C LEU A 54 0.73 -30.04 -18.25
N PHE A 55 -0.09 -30.30 -19.26
CA PHE A 55 -1.40 -29.65 -19.43
C PHE A 55 -2.38 -30.00 -18.32
N GLN A 56 -2.32 -31.21 -17.74
CA GLN A 56 -3.11 -31.56 -16.55
C GLN A 56 -2.67 -30.81 -15.28
N SER A 57 -1.45 -30.29 -15.27
CA SER A 57 -0.82 -29.66 -14.10
C SER A 57 -0.82 -28.14 -14.14
N ILE A 58 -1.38 -27.52 -15.19
CA ILE A 58 -1.39 -26.06 -15.38
C ILE A 58 -2.81 -25.55 -15.67
N PRO A 59 -3.12 -24.28 -15.32
CA PRO A 59 -4.39 -23.66 -15.65
C PRO A 59 -4.57 -23.45 -17.16
N GLU A 60 -5.83 -23.45 -17.61
CA GLU A 60 -6.21 -23.29 -19.02
C GLU A 60 -5.59 -22.06 -19.68
N ALA A 61 -5.48 -20.94 -18.95
CA ALA A 61 -4.84 -19.73 -19.43
C ALA A 61 -3.37 -19.95 -19.86
N LEU A 62 -2.62 -20.81 -19.16
CA LEU A 62 -1.25 -21.15 -19.55
C LEU A 62 -1.25 -22.14 -20.71
N ILE A 63 -2.19 -23.08 -20.80
CA ILE A 63 -2.34 -23.99 -21.95
C ILE A 63 -2.51 -23.19 -23.24
N LEU A 64 -3.33 -22.15 -23.24
CA LEU A 64 -3.51 -21.28 -24.41
C LEU A 64 -2.23 -20.55 -24.85
N GLN A 65 -1.29 -20.31 -23.92
CA GLN A 65 -0.01 -19.67 -24.22
C GLN A 65 1.04 -20.66 -24.77
N VAL A 66 1.03 -21.90 -24.27
CA VAL A 66 2.05 -22.92 -24.61
C VAL A 66 1.55 -23.99 -25.59
N GLY A 67 0.28 -23.94 -25.99
CA GLY A 67 -0.39 -24.98 -26.80
C GLY A 67 0.14 -25.16 -28.22
N ASN A 68 0.88 -24.18 -28.74
CA ASN A 68 1.51 -24.25 -30.06
C ASN A 68 2.94 -24.82 -30.03
N LEU A 69 3.40 -25.32 -28.88
CA LEU A 69 4.75 -25.86 -28.71
C LEU A 69 4.74 -27.37 -28.89
N ASP A 70 5.48 -27.87 -29.88
CA ASP A 70 5.49 -29.29 -30.26
C ASP A 70 6.40 -30.17 -29.37
N THR A 71 7.21 -29.56 -28.49
CA THR A 71 8.15 -30.29 -27.64
C THR A 71 7.87 -30.06 -26.17
N SER A 72 7.84 -31.15 -25.40
CA SER A 72 7.70 -31.12 -23.94
C SER A 72 8.76 -30.24 -23.26
N LYS A 73 9.97 -30.19 -23.81
CA LYS A 73 11.04 -29.28 -23.39
C LYS A 73 10.67 -27.81 -23.58
N ALA A 74 10.14 -27.43 -24.74
CA ALA A 74 9.71 -26.06 -24.99
C ALA A 74 8.54 -25.66 -24.08
N VAL A 75 7.57 -26.56 -23.87
CA VAL A 75 6.46 -26.34 -22.93
C VAL A 75 6.99 -26.11 -21.51
N TRP A 76 7.89 -26.97 -21.03
CA TRP A 76 8.50 -26.83 -19.69
C TRP A 76 9.26 -25.50 -19.51
N GLU A 77 10.11 -25.14 -20.48
CA GLU A 77 10.86 -23.88 -20.42
C GLU A 77 9.94 -22.65 -20.55
N ALA A 78 8.86 -22.71 -21.33
CA ALA A 78 7.88 -21.63 -21.42
C ALA A 78 7.13 -21.41 -20.10
N ILE A 79 6.72 -22.50 -19.42
CA ILE A 79 6.10 -22.42 -18.08
C ILE A 79 7.07 -21.78 -17.09
N LYS A 80 8.32 -22.24 -17.07
CA LYS A 80 9.38 -21.70 -16.22
C LYS A 80 9.66 -20.23 -16.49
N ALA A 81 9.77 -19.84 -17.77
CA ALA A 81 10.02 -18.46 -18.16
C ALA A 81 8.86 -17.53 -17.79
N SER A 82 7.61 -17.98 -17.95
CA SER A 82 6.41 -17.22 -17.57
C SER A 82 6.39 -16.93 -16.07
N HIS A 83 6.69 -17.93 -15.23
CA HIS A 83 6.76 -17.74 -13.78
C HIS A 83 7.93 -16.86 -13.34
N VAL A 84 9.14 -17.09 -13.87
CA VAL A 84 10.30 -16.23 -13.56
C VAL A 84 10.06 -14.78 -14.01
N GLY A 85 9.42 -14.57 -15.16
CA GLY A 85 9.01 -13.23 -15.62
C GLY A 85 7.99 -12.59 -14.69
N THR A 86 6.99 -13.35 -14.26
CA THR A 86 5.97 -12.88 -13.30
C THR A 86 6.61 -12.50 -11.96
N ASP A 87 7.54 -13.30 -11.46
CA ASP A 87 8.22 -13.02 -10.19
C ASP A 87 9.12 -11.78 -10.28
N ARG A 88 9.85 -11.59 -11.39
CA ARG A 88 10.61 -10.34 -11.64
C ARG A 88 9.70 -9.11 -11.69
N VAL A 89 8.52 -9.22 -12.29
CA VAL A 89 7.54 -8.12 -12.33
C VAL A 89 7.00 -7.81 -10.93
N LYS A 90 6.69 -8.85 -10.12
CA LYS A 90 6.28 -8.66 -8.72
C LYS A 90 7.37 -7.96 -7.91
N GLU A 91 8.62 -8.41 -7.99
CA GLU A 91 9.75 -7.79 -7.31
C GLU A 91 9.96 -6.32 -7.74
N ALA A 92 9.87 -6.03 -9.03
CA ALA A 92 9.98 -4.66 -9.54
C ALA A 92 8.84 -3.75 -9.05
N ARG A 93 7.62 -4.29 -8.95
CA ARG A 93 6.47 -3.57 -8.39
C ARG A 93 6.64 -3.32 -6.89
N LEU A 94 7.02 -4.34 -6.11
CA LEU A 94 7.32 -4.21 -4.68
C LEU A 94 8.42 -3.16 -4.44
N LYS A 95 9.49 -3.18 -5.24
CA LYS A 95 10.57 -2.19 -5.14
C LYS A 95 10.09 -0.76 -5.41
N THR A 96 9.25 -0.58 -6.44
CA THR A 96 8.65 0.72 -6.75
C THR A 96 7.76 1.20 -5.61
N LEU A 97 6.90 0.31 -5.11
CA LEU A 97 5.98 0.57 -4.01
C LEU A 97 6.72 0.95 -2.72
N MET A 98 7.79 0.22 -2.37
CA MET A 98 8.61 0.52 -1.21
C MET A 98 9.32 1.87 -1.34
N SER A 99 9.77 2.22 -2.55
CA SER A 99 10.36 3.54 -2.85
C SER A 99 9.32 4.67 -2.73
N GLU A 100 8.08 4.42 -3.14
CA GLU A 100 6.97 5.36 -2.96
C GLU A 100 6.60 5.52 -1.49
N PHE A 101 6.50 4.42 -0.75
CA PHE A 101 6.32 4.41 0.70
C PHE A 101 7.41 5.22 1.40
N ASP A 102 8.69 5.01 1.07
CA ASP A 102 9.81 5.74 1.68
C ASP A 102 9.82 7.23 1.30
N ARG A 103 9.39 7.59 0.08
CA ARG A 103 9.31 9.00 -0.36
C ARG A 103 8.06 9.73 0.14
N MET A 104 7.01 8.99 0.50
CA MET A 104 5.73 9.55 0.90
C MET A 104 5.87 10.46 2.12
N LYS A 105 5.26 11.64 2.03
CA LYS A 105 5.14 12.64 3.10
C LYS A 105 3.78 13.31 2.96
N MET A 106 3.21 13.71 4.09
CA MET A 106 1.97 14.45 4.14
C MET A 106 2.21 15.88 3.65
N LYS A 107 1.31 16.40 2.83
CA LYS A 107 1.34 17.80 2.41
C LYS A 107 0.73 18.68 3.50
N GLU A 108 1.03 19.99 3.47
CA GLU A 108 0.46 20.93 4.46
C GLU A 108 -1.07 21.07 4.39
N THR A 109 -1.65 20.70 3.24
CA THR A 109 -3.09 20.75 2.93
C THR A 109 -3.84 19.43 3.18
N ASP A 110 -3.11 18.32 3.32
CA ASP A 110 -3.73 17.01 3.54
C ASP A 110 -4.13 16.90 5.02
N THR A 111 -5.17 16.13 5.35
CA THR A 111 -5.56 15.80 6.74
C THR A 111 -4.85 14.53 7.23
N ILE A 112 -4.87 14.29 8.54
CA ILE A 112 -4.28 13.08 9.13
C ILE A 112 -4.95 11.82 8.56
N ASP A 113 -6.28 11.80 8.44
CA ASP A 113 -7.05 10.68 7.88
C ASP A 113 -6.66 10.41 6.41
N GLU A 114 -6.57 11.45 5.57
CA GLU A 114 -6.16 11.29 4.17
C GLU A 114 -4.75 10.71 4.03
N PHE A 115 -3.84 11.12 4.91
CA PHE A 115 -2.48 10.60 4.90
C PHE A 115 -2.40 9.17 5.41
N ALA A 116 -3.16 8.84 6.47
CA ALA A 116 -3.26 7.49 6.99
C ALA A 116 -3.86 6.53 5.95
N GLY A 117 -4.89 6.97 5.22
CA GLY A 117 -5.50 6.22 4.12
C GLY A 117 -4.50 5.87 3.01
N LYS A 118 -3.65 6.82 2.58
CA LYS A 118 -2.60 6.58 1.56
C LYS A 118 -1.57 5.53 2.02
N ILE A 119 -1.18 5.56 3.29
CA ILE A 119 -0.27 4.54 3.85
C ILE A 119 -0.94 3.16 3.91
N ALA A 120 -2.22 3.11 4.31
CA ALA A 120 -2.98 1.87 4.37
C ALA A 120 -3.18 1.25 2.97
N GLU A 121 -3.45 2.08 1.96
CA GLU A 121 -3.59 1.66 0.56
C GLU A 121 -2.29 1.03 0.04
N LEU A 122 -1.14 1.70 0.22
CA LEU A 122 0.17 1.14 -0.15
C LEU A 122 0.49 -0.17 0.58
N SER A 123 0.14 -0.25 1.87
CA SER A 123 0.33 -1.49 2.65
C SER A 123 -0.51 -2.64 2.09
N ALA A 124 -1.76 -2.36 1.71
CA ALA A 124 -2.65 -3.34 1.08
C ALA A 124 -2.15 -3.80 -0.30
N GLU A 125 -1.62 -2.88 -1.11
CA GLU A 125 -0.99 -3.23 -2.40
C GLU A 125 0.27 -4.10 -2.21
N SER A 126 1.09 -3.80 -1.19
CA SER A 126 2.27 -4.61 -0.85
C SER A 126 1.86 -6.02 -0.43
N ALA A 127 0.83 -6.11 0.43
CA ALA A 127 0.29 -7.40 0.88
C ALA A 127 -0.29 -8.22 -0.29
N ALA A 128 -0.94 -7.57 -1.26
CA ALA A 128 -1.43 -8.22 -2.47
C ALA A 128 -0.30 -8.78 -3.35
N LEU A 129 0.90 -8.18 -3.29
CA LEU A 129 2.11 -8.68 -3.96
C LEU A 129 2.87 -9.74 -3.15
N GLY A 130 2.43 -10.03 -1.92
CA GLY A 130 2.96 -11.08 -1.05
C GLY A 130 3.96 -10.58 0.01
N GLU A 131 4.14 -9.28 0.17
CA GLU A 131 5.01 -8.70 1.20
C GLU A 131 4.20 -7.81 2.15
N THR A 132 4.07 -8.24 3.40
CA THR A 132 3.36 -7.45 4.42
C THR A 132 4.33 -6.47 5.08
N ILE A 133 3.96 -5.19 5.09
CA ILE A 133 4.72 -4.16 5.81
C ILE A 133 4.41 -4.30 7.30
N GLU A 134 5.45 -4.45 8.12
CA GLU A 134 5.29 -4.58 9.57
C GLU A 134 4.69 -3.30 10.18
N GLU A 135 3.83 -3.48 11.17
CA GLU A 135 3.13 -2.37 11.83
C GLU A 135 4.06 -1.31 12.46
N PRO A 136 5.18 -1.67 13.13
CA PRO A 136 6.16 -0.69 13.59
C PRO A 136 6.77 0.16 12.46
N LYS A 137 6.91 -0.42 11.26
CA LYS A 137 7.44 0.30 10.09
C LYS A 137 6.39 1.30 9.57
N LEU A 138 5.11 0.94 9.59
CA LEU A 138 4.00 1.84 9.26
C LEU A 138 3.93 3.02 10.24
N VAL A 139 3.98 2.75 11.55
CA VAL A 139 3.95 3.79 12.60
C VAL A 139 5.11 4.77 12.45
N LYS A 140 6.34 4.26 12.35
CA LYS A 140 7.53 5.11 12.17
C LYS A 140 7.45 5.92 10.88
N LYS A 141 6.98 5.29 9.79
CA LYS A 141 6.81 5.98 8.51
C LYS A 141 5.80 7.12 8.63
N PHE A 142 4.65 6.86 9.25
CA PHE A 142 3.60 7.84 9.45
C PHE A 142 4.11 9.06 10.23
N LEU A 143 4.70 8.84 11.41
CA LEU A 143 5.25 9.92 12.24
C LEU A 143 6.35 10.72 11.53
N SER A 144 7.26 10.05 10.81
CA SER A 144 8.33 10.71 10.04
C SER A 144 7.84 11.46 8.80
N GLY A 145 6.63 11.15 8.32
CA GLY A 145 6.01 11.75 7.15
C GLY A 145 5.20 13.00 7.46
N LEU A 146 4.93 13.30 8.74
CA LEU A 146 4.14 14.44 9.17
C LEU A 146 4.90 15.78 9.02
N PRO A 147 4.21 16.89 8.71
CA PRO A 147 4.83 18.21 8.69
C PRO A 147 5.29 18.62 10.09
N LEU A 148 6.62 18.71 10.28
CA LEU A 148 7.23 19.09 11.56
C LEU A 148 6.67 20.41 12.12
N ARG A 149 6.33 21.37 11.26
CA ARG A 149 5.80 22.68 11.70
C ARG A 149 4.50 22.59 12.49
N LYS A 150 3.62 21.63 12.15
CA LYS A 150 2.30 21.47 12.76
C LYS A 150 2.30 20.41 13.88
N TYR A 151 3.09 19.35 13.71
CA TYR A 151 2.96 18.15 14.56
C TYR A 151 4.16 17.85 15.46
N VAL A 152 5.22 18.67 15.49
CA VAL A 152 6.43 18.37 16.27
C VAL A 152 6.15 18.07 17.75
N HIS A 153 5.25 18.84 18.39
CA HIS A 153 4.99 18.69 19.83
C HIS A 153 4.33 17.35 20.16
N ILE A 154 3.30 16.97 19.40
CA ILE A 154 2.61 15.69 19.60
C ILE A 154 3.51 14.51 19.19
N VAL A 155 4.28 14.63 18.11
CA VAL A 155 5.21 13.56 17.68
C VAL A 155 6.26 13.28 18.75
N VAL A 156 6.91 14.32 19.29
CA VAL A 156 7.91 14.15 20.37
C VAL A 156 7.28 13.56 21.63
N ALA A 157 6.06 13.99 21.99
CA ALA A 157 5.36 13.43 23.15
C ALA A 157 5.06 11.93 22.95
N LEU A 158 4.57 11.53 21.76
CA LEU A 158 4.32 10.13 21.43
C LEU A 158 5.60 9.30 21.46
N GLU A 159 6.71 9.80 20.89
CA GLU A 159 8.01 9.13 20.90
C GLU A 159 8.57 8.91 22.32
N HIS A 160 8.29 9.83 23.25
CA HIS A 160 8.76 9.73 24.63
C HIS A 160 7.89 8.83 25.50
N VAL A 161 6.57 8.80 25.26
CA VAL A 161 5.60 8.12 26.13
C VAL A 161 5.32 6.70 25.66
N LEU A 162 5.45 6.42 24.36
CA LEU A 162 5.05 5.14 23.77
C LEU A 162 6.24 4.38 23.18
N ASP A 163 6.18 3.05 23.27
CA ASP A 163 7.06 2.17 22.50
C ASP A 163 6.45 1.92 21.10
N LEU A 164 6.99 2.62 20.11
CA LEU A 164 6.58 2.57 18.71
C LEU A 164 6.69 1.17 18.07
N ASN A 165 7.35 0.20 18.72
CA ASN A 165 7.42 -1.17 18.25
C ASN A 165 6.22 -2.02 18.70
N THR A 166 5.41 -1.53 19.63
CA THR A 166 4.27 -2.25 20.22
C THR A 166 2.93 -1.55 20.01
N THR A 167 2.95 -0.25 19.72
CA THR A 167 1.75 0.53 19.43
C THR A 167 1.19 0.18 18.05
N SER A 168 -0.14 0.07 17.99
CA SER A 168 -0.82 -0.15 16.71
C SER A 168 -0.85 1.12 15.85
N PHE A 169 -0.89 0.94 14.53
CA PHE A 169 -0.97 2.06 13.58
C PHE A 169 -2.23 2.91 13.80
N GLN A 170 -3.37 2.26 14.00
CA GLN A 170 -4.67 2.93 14.23
C GLN A 170 -4.70 3.75 15.53
N ASP A 171 -4.03 3.27 16.57
CA ASP A 171 -3.94 3.98 17.85
C ASP A 171 -3.08 5.25 17.78
N ILE A 172 -2.10 5.30 16.86
CA ILE A 172 -1.33 6.52 16.58
C ILE A 172 -2.14 7.49 15.71
N VAL A 173 -2.84 6.99 14.69
CA VAL A 173 -3.72 7.79 13.83
C VAL A 173 -4.81 8.48 14.66
N GLY A 174 -5.55 7.75 15.50
CA GLY A 174 -6.62 8.33 16.30
C GLY A 174 -6.15 9.38 17.32
N ARG A 175 -4.93 9.26 17.85
CA ARG A 175 -4.35 10.31 18.72
C ARG A 175 -4.00 11.58 17.95
N LEU A 176 -3.52 11.43 16.73
CA LEU A 176 -3.18 12.56 15.86
C LEU A 176 -4.44 13.25 15.30
N GLU A 177 -5.49 12.49 14.99
CA GLU A 177 -6.80 13.05 14.62
C GLU A 177 -7.40 13.86 15.77
N ALA A 178 -7.37 13.32 16.99
CA ALA A 178 -7.82 14.06 18.18
C ALA A 178 -7.01 15.34 18.42
N TYR A 179 -5.71 15.34 18.06
CA TYR A 179 -4.89 16.54 18.12
C TYR A 179 -5.23 17.55 17.02
N GLU A 180 -5.53 17.08 15.80
CA GLU A 180 -5.96 17.93 14.68
C GLU A 180 -7.29 18.64 15.00
N GLU A 181 -8.25 17.95 15.62
CA GLU A 181 -9.52 18.57 16.08
C GLU A 181 -9.29 19.68 17.12
N ILE A 182 -8.36 19.50 18.07
CA ILE A 182 -8.08 20.51 19.11
C ILE A 182 -7.46 21.77 18.50
N ILE A 183 -6.48 21.64 17.60
CA ILE A 183 -5.86 22.78 16.94
C ILE A 183 -6.89 23.55 16.11
N PHE A 184 -7.79 22.85 15.42
CA PHE A 184 -8.81 23.49 14.59
C PHE A 184 -9.75 24.38 15.44
N CYS A 185 -10.04 23.99 16.68
CA CYS A 185 -10.80 24.84 17.61
C CYS A 185 -10.02 26.09 18.07
N GLU A 186 -8.71 25.98 18.29
CA GLU A 186 -7.88 27.12 18.73
C GLU A 186 -7.71 28.19 17.62
N GLU A 187 -7.59 27.78 16.35
CA GLU A 187 -7.48 28.72 15.21
C GLU A 187 -8.78 29.50 14.93
N GLU A 188 -9.97 28.91 15.20
CA GLU A 188 -11.26 29.60 15.08
C GLU A 188 -11.43 30.70 16.15
N ASP A 189 -10.95 30.45 17.38
CA ASP A 189 -11.02 31.41 18.48
C ASP A 189 -10.09 32.61 18.24
N GLU A 190 -8.87 32.41 17.70
CA GLU A 190 -7.94 33.50 17.37
C GLU A 190 -8.46 34.42 16.24
N GLN A 191 -9.11 33.86 15.21
CA GLN A 191 -9.72 34.66 14.13
C GLN A 191 -10.94 35.45 14.62
N ASN A 192 -11.72 34.88 15.53
CA ASN A 192 -12.88 35.54 16.11
C ASN A 192 -12.48 36.70 17.06
N ASP A 193 -11.39 36.53 17.82
CA ASP A 193 -10.89 37.57 18.72
C ASP A 193 -10.17 38.72 18.00
N GLN A 194 -9.43 38.45 16.91
CA GLN A 194 -8.90 39.52 16.05
C GLN A 194 -10.01 40.31 15.35
N GLY A 195 -11.09 39.65 14.91
CA GLY A 195 -12.27 40.31 14.34
C GLY A 195 -12.98 41.22 15.34
N LYS A 196 -13.13 40.79 16.60
CA LYS A 196 -13.74 41.60 17.68
C LYS A 196 -12.89 42.79 18.11
N LEU A 197 -11.56 42.69 18.04
CA LEU A 197 -10.65 43.81 18.34
C LEU A 197 -10.71 44.91 17.28
N MET A 198 -10.95 44.57 16.02
CA MET A 198 -11.09 45.55 14.93
C MET A 198 -12.45 46.28 14.98
N ASP A 199 -13.52 45.59 15.37
CA ASP A 199 -14.85 46.20 15.56
C ASP A 199 -14.91 47.09 16.80
N SER A 200 -14.07 46.86 17.81
CA SER A 200 -14.03 47.72 19.01
C SER A 200 -13.41 49.11 18.74
N GLN A 201 -12.60 49.25 17.69
CA GLN A 201 -11.95 50.52 17.33
C GLN A 201 -12.82 51.41 16.43
N SER A 202 -13.87 50.87 15.79
CA SER A 202 -14.75 51.63 14.89
C SER A 202 -15.91 52.34 15.59
N TYR A 203 -16.16 52.07 16.88
CA TYR A 203 -17.26 52.66 17.66
C TYR A 203 -16.91 53.90 18.52
N GLN A 204 -15.71 54.48 18.39
CA GLN A 204 -15.31 55.63 19.22
C GLN A 204 -15.30 57.02 18.55
N ASP A 205 -15.67 57.15 17.26
CA ASP A 205 -15.61 58.43 16.54
C ASP A 205 -16.97 58.99 16.07
N GLY A 206 -18.00 58.93 16.93
CA GLY A 206 -19.37 59.20 16.46
C GLY A 206 -20.40 59.75 17.42
N TYR A 207 -20.07 60.65 18.36
CA TYR A 207 -21.13 61.40 19.07
C TYR A 207 -20.83 62.91 19.14
N GLY A 208 -21.49 63.65 18.26
CA GLY A 208 -21.42 65.09 18.14
C GLY A 208 -21.91 65.84 19.39
N ARG A 209 -21.12 66.84 19.81
CA ARG A 209 -21.56 67.90 20.72
C ARG A 209 -22.04 69.11 19.93
N GLY A 210 -23.31 69.08 19.55
CA GLY A 210 -24.07 70.30 19.25
C GLY A 210 -24.80 70.78 20.50
N ARG A 211 -24.38 71.89 21.12
CA ARG A 211 -25.25 72.71 22.00
C ARG A 211 -24.99 74.19 21.77
N GLY A 212 -26.05 74.86 21.31
CA GLY A 212 -26.06 76.23 20.83
C GLY A 212 -25.81 77.29 21.92
N ARG A 213 -25.23 78.40 21.47
CA ARG A 213 -25.12 79.66 22.22
C ARG A 213 -26.34 80.53 21.91
N GLY A 214 -27.26 80.62 22.87
CA GLY A 214 -28.32 81.64 22.90
C GLY A 214 -27.82 82.94 23.54
N ARG A 215 -28.18 84.07 22.90
CA ARG A 215 -27.90 85.47 23.28
C ARG A 215 -28.86 85.99 24.38
N GLY A 216 -28.42 87.04 25.08
CA GLY A 216 -29.26 88.07 25.76
C GLY A 216 -28.92 88.22 27.25
N ARG A 217 -28.16 89.20 27.76
CA ARG A 217 -28.23 90.70 27.77
C ARG A 217 -29.16 91.25 28.87
N PHE A 218 -28.70 92.35 29.48
CA PHE A 218 -29.31 93.44 30.29
C PHE A 218 -28.73 93.51 31.73
N SER A 219 -27.93 94.54 32.04
CA SER A 219 -28.29 95.94 32.44
C SER A 219 -28.97 95.93 33.81
N ASN A 220 -28.53 96.65 34.84
CA ASN A 220 -28.06 98.04 34.94
C ASN A 220 -27.13 98.17 36.16
#